data_AF-A0A9X2X4X5-F1
#
_entry.id   AF-A0A9X2X4X5-F1
#
_cell.length_a   1.000
_cell.length_b   1.000
_cell.length_c   1.000
_cell.angle_alpha   90.00
_cell.angle_beta   90.00
_cell.angle_gamma   90.00
#
_symmetry.space_group_name_H-M   'P 1'
#
loop_
_entity.id
_entity.type
_entity.pdbx_description
1 polymer ?
#
loop_
_entity_poly.entity_id
_entity_poly.type
_entity_poly.pdbx_seq_one_letter_code
_entity_poly.pdbx_strand_id
1 'polypeptide(L)'
;MLGGISIWQLLIVLGIVILIFGTKKLRNLGSDLGGAVKGFKSAVGEEEQKKAHDDEDTTQQRVEHDVNDETLDTKPKASQSSKADETSERK
;
A
#
# COMPACT_ATOMS: atom_id res chain seq x y z
N MET A 1 -13.29 38.82 -5.36
CA MET A 1 -14.19 37.96 -6.16
C MET A 1 -13.68 36.51 -6.19
N LEU A 2 -13.28 35.93 -5.06
CA LEU A 2 -12.73 34.56 -4.97
C LEU A 2 -13.46 33.73 -3.88
N GLY A 3 -14.75 33.99 -3.67
CA GLY A 3 -15.54 33.36 -2.58
C GLY A 3 -16.75 32.58 -3.07
N GLY A 4 -16.73 32.08 -4.32
CA GLY A 4 -17.92 31.53 -4.98
C GLY A 4 -18.00 29.99 -5.04
N ILE A 5 -16.90 29.28 -4.76
CA ILE A 5 -16.90 27.82 -4.78
C ILE A 5 -17.21 27.33 -3.38
N SER A 6 -18.50 27.14 -3.09
CA SER A 6 -18.93 26.52 -1.84
C SER A 6 -18.61 25.03 -1.86
N ILE A 7 -18.28 24.49 -0.67
CA ILE A 7 -17.98 23.06 -0.46
C ILE A 7 -19.09 22.16 -1.05
N TRP A 8 -20.35 22.61 -0.95
CA TRP A 8 -21.51 21.87 -1.45
C TRP A 8 -21.51 21.64 -2.96
N GLN A 9 -21.07 22.62 -3.75
CA GLN A 9 -20.94 22.50 -5.20
C GLN A 9 -19.84 21.50 -5.55
N LEU A 10 -18.73 21.51 -4.80
CA LEU A 10 -17.63 20.59 -5.03
C LEU A 10 -18.04 19.13 -4.79
N LEU A 11 -18.86 18.85 -3.77
CA LEU A 11 -19.39 17.51 -3.52
C LEU A 11 -20.32 17.02 -4.64
N ILE A 12 -21.17 17.90 -5.16
CA ILE A 12 -22.07 17.56 -6.28
C ILE A 12 -21.26 17.24 -7.54
N VAL A 13 -20.26 18.08 -7.86
CA VAL A 13 -19.37 17.85 -9.02
C VAL A 13 -18.57 16.55 -8.84
N LEU A 14 -18.01 16.30 -7.65
CA LEU A 14 -17.29 15.08 -7.33
C LEU A 14 -18.17 13.83 -7.51
N GLY A 15 -19.44 13.91 -7.08
CA GLY A 15 -20.41 12.82 -7.28
C GLY A 15 -20.62 12.47 -8.74
N ILE A 16 -20.78 13.48 -9.62
CA ILE A 16 -20.94 13.26 -11.06
C ILE A 16 -19.67 12.64 -11.67
N VAL A 17 -18.49 13.13 -11.30
CA VAL A 17 -17.21 12.58 -11.77
C VAL A 17 -17.08 11.11 -11.37
N ILE A 18 -17.38 10.76 -10.12
CA ILE A 18 -17.38 9.36 -9.65
C ILE A 18 -18.38 8.52 -10.46
N LEU A 19 -19.54 9.06 -10.80
CA LEU A 19 -20.56 8.33 -11.56
C LEU A 19 -20.12 8.05 -13.01
N ILE A 20 -19.44 9.00 -13.67
CA ILE A 20 -18.94 8.85 -15.04
C ILE A 20 -17.72 7.93 -15.09
N PHE A 21 -16.75 8.13 -14.20
CA PHE A 21 -15.50 7.38 -14.20
C PHE A 21 -15.60 6.04 -13.45
N GLY A 22 -16.58 5.90 -12.56
CA GLY A 22 -16.72 4.78 -11.63
C GLY A 22 -15.71 4.84 -10.48
N THR A 23 -16.07 4.27 -9.32
CA THR A 23 -15.20 4.23 -8.13
C THR A 23 -13.95 3.39 -8.32
N LYS A 24 -13.98 2.36 -9.18
CA LYS A 24 -12.82 1.49 -9.47
C LYS A 24 -11.65 2.25 -10.09
N LYS A 25 -11.90 3.09 -11.11
CA LYS A 25 -10.84 3.87 -11.77
C LYS A 25 -10.32 4.98 -10.85
N LEU A 26 -11.22 5.65 -10.13
CA LEU A 26 -10.85 6.68 -9.16
C LEU A 26 -10.03 6.11 -7.98
N ARG A 27 -10.31 4.89 -7.53
CA ARG A 27 -9.52 4.25 -6.46
C ARG A 27 -8.12 3.87 -6.93
N ASN A 28 -7.98 3.26 -8.10
CA ASN A 28 -6.67 2.87 -8.60
C ASN A 28 -5.81 4.12 -8.84
N LEU A 29 -6.34 5.13 -9.53
CA LEU A 29 -5.61 6.36 -9.81
C LEU A 29 -5.39 7.22 -8.55
N GLY A 30 -6.38 7.25 -7.66
CA GLY A 30 -6.32 7.96 -6.39
C GLY A 30 -5.38 7.33 -5.36
N SER A 31 -5.14 6.02 -5.42
CA SER A 31 -4.13 5.35 -4.60
C SER A 31 -2.72 5.79 -4.99
N ASP A 32 -2.45 5.83 -6.30
CA ASP A 32 -1.13 6.21 -6.82
C ASP A 32 -0.83 7.69 -6.55
N LEU A 33 -1.78 8.57 -6.87
CA LEU A 33 -1.67 10.01 -6.60
C LEU A 33 -1.70 10.30 -5.10
N GLY A 34 -2.55 9.60 -4.34
CA GLY A 34 -2.68 9.77 -2.89
C GLY A 34 -1.42 9.34 -2.16
N GLY A 35 -0.74 8.28 -2.60
CA GLY A 35 0.56 7.85 -2.08
C GLY A 35 1.64 8.91 -2.29
N ALA A 36 1.73 9.47 -3.50
CA ALA A 36 2.69 10.54 -3.81
C ALA A 36 2.44 11.81 -2.99
N VAL A 37 1.18 12.24 -2.86
CA VAL A 37 0.80 13.41 -2.06
C VAL A 37 1.01 13.17 -0.56
N LYS A 38 0.79 11.95 -0.06
CA LYS A 38 1.06 11.59 1.34
C LYS A 38 2.55 11.70 1.66
N GLY A 39 3.43 11.18 0.79
CA GLY A 39 4.88 11.31 0.94
C GLY A 39 5.34 12.76 0.92
N PHE A 40 4.79 13.58 0.02
CA PHE A 40 5.08 15.01 -0.04
C PHE A 40 4.65 15.74 1.25
N LYS A 41 3.44 15.50 1.74
CA LYS A 41 2.95 16.11 2.99
C LYS A 41 3.77 15.66 4.20
N SER A 42 4.20 14.40 4.24
CA SER A 42 5.10 13.89 5.27
C SER A 42 6.45 14.59 5.22
N ALA A 43 7.10 14.68 4.06
CA ALA A 43 8.40 15.36 3.93
C ALA A 43 8.32 16.84 4.33
N VAL A 44 7.32 17.57 3.84
CA VAL A 44 7.13 18.99 4.19
C VAL A 44 6.83 19.16 5.68
N GLY A 45 6.01 18.29 6.27
CA GLY A 45 5.67 18.33 7.70
C GLY A 45 6.81 17.87 8.62
N GLU A 46 7.67 16.95 8.17
CA GLU A 46 8.88 16.51 8.87
C GLU A 46 9.96 17.59 8.82
N GLU A 47 10.07 18.35 7.73
CA GLU A 47 10.96 19.51 7.63
C GLU A 47 10.53 20.65 8.57
N GLU A 48 9.22 20.89 8.70
CA GLU A 48 8.68 21.84 9.69
C GLU A 48 8.92 21.38 11.14
N GLN A 49 8.77 20.08 11.42
CA GLN A 49 9.04 19.54 12.76
C GLN A 49 10.55 19.48 13.07
N LYS A 50 11.42 19.15 12.11
CA LYS A 50 12.88 19.18 12.30
C LYS A 50 13.42 20.57 12.59
N LYS A 51 12.81 21.63 12.04
CA LYS A 51 13.18 23.02 12.36
C LYS A 51 12.73 23.46 13.75
N ALA A 52 11.83 22.73 14.40
CA ALA A 52 11.35 23.01 15.75
C ALA A 52 12.03 22.13 16.84
N HIS A 53 12.84 21.15 16.44
CA HIS A 53 13.37 20.10 17.33
C HIS A 53 14.89 19.90 17.17
N ASP A 54 15.63 20.97 16.85
CA ASP A 54 17.11 20.97 16.94
C ASP A 54 17.61 21.20 18.39
N ASP A 55 16.69 21.16 19.35
CA ASP A 55 16.93 20.82 20.75
C ASP A 55 16.22 19.48 21.02
N GLU A 56 16.96 18.49 21.51
CA GLU A 56 16.52 17.20 22.04
C GLU A 56 16.47 15.98 21.09
N ASP A 57 17.25 15.00 21.53
CA ASP A 57 17.79 13.79 20.91
C ASP A 57 16.82 12.59 20.94
N THR A 58 16.99 11.67 19.98
CA THR A 58 16.80 10.20 20.10
C THR A 58 15.37 9.56 20.16
N THR A 59 15.11 8.78 19.10
CA THR A 59 14.51 7.41 19.05
C THR A 59 12.97 7.19 19.03
N GLN A 60 12.60 6.13 18.27
CA GLN A 60 11.36 5.31 18.22
C GLN A 60 10.47 5.57 16.99
N GLN A 61 9.87 4.62 16.25
CA GLN A 61 9.86 3.15 16.24
C GLN A 61 8.96 2.68 15.04
N ARG A 62 9.38 1.59 14.36
CA ARG A 62 8.62 0.50 13.69
C ARG A 62 7.37 0.80 12.84
N VAL A 63 7.36 0.26 11.62
CA VAL A 63 6.19 -0.44 11.07
C VAL A 63 6.66 -1.72 10.37
N GLU A 64 6.39 -2.86 11.01
CA GLU A 64 6.26 -4.15 10.34
C GLU A 64 5.10 -4.08 9.36
N HIS A 65 5.28 -4.61 8.14
CA HIS A 65 4.16 -5.02 7.32
C HIS A 65 4.26 -6.54 7.15
N ASP A 66 3.50 -7.24 7.99
CA ASP A 66 3.03 -8.58 7.69
C ASP A 66 2.12 -8.46 6.46
N VAL A 67 2.57 -9.01 5.34
CA VAL A 67 1.68 -9.30 4.21
C VAL A 67 1.75 -10.81 4.02
N ASN A 68 0.75 -11.48 4.57
CA ASN A 68 0.22 -12.72 4.00
C ASN A 68 -0.14 -12.44 2.53
N ASP A 69 0.82 -12.65 1.64
CA ASP A 69 0.55 -12.91 0.24
C ASP A 69 0.55 -14.44 0.10
N GLU A 70 -0.66 -15.02 0.11
CA GLU A 70 -0.91 -16.35 -0.45
C GLU A 70 -0.44 -16.32 -1.90
N THR A 71 0.85 -16.57 -2.12
CA THR A 71 1.40 -16.84 -3.44
C THR A 71 0.79 -18.14 -3.91
N LEU A 72 -0.26 -17.96 -4.72
CA LEU A 72 -0.92 -18.96 -5.54
C LEU A 72 0.08 -19.98 -6.08
N ASP A 73 -0.21 -21.23 -5.76
CA ASP A 73 0.41 -22.43 -6.29
C ASP A 73 0.77 -22.32 -7.78
N THR A 74 2.05 -22.33 -8.08
CA THR A 74 2.52 -22.90 -9.34
C THR A 74 3.78 -23.71 -9.08
N LYS A 75 3.60 -24.87 -8.47
CA LYS A 75 4.62 -25.91 -8.36
C LYS A 75 4.68 -26.68 -9.68
N PRO A 76 5.70 -26.53 -10.55
CA PRO A 76 5.94 -27.51 -11.59
C PRO A 76 6.37 -28.81 -10.91
N LYS A 77 5.48 -29.80 -10.96
CA LYS A 77 5.73 -31.16 -10.52
C LYS A 77 6.65 -31.83 -11.56
N ALA A 78 7.96 -31.79 -11.35
CA ALA A 78 8.91 -32.67 -12.00
C ALA A 78 10.01 -33.06 -11.01
N SER A 79 10.45 -34.32 -11.08
CA SER A 79 11.51 -34.98 -10.31
C SER A 79 11.29 -35.21 -8.81
N GLN A 80 10.54 -36.26 -8.47
CA GLN A 80 11.07 -37.33 -7.61
C GLN A 80 10.14 -38.55 -7.77
N SER A 81 10.34 -39.27 -8.87
CA SER A 81 9.84 -40.62 -9.07
C SER A 81 10.83 -41.58 -8.41
N SER A 82 10.24 -42.64 -7.83
CA SER A 82 10.83 -43.94 -7.52
C SER A 82 11.97 -43.98 -6.49
N LYS A 83 11.55 -44.01 -5.23
CA LYS A 83 12.12 -44.82 -4.16
C LYS A 83 11.84 -46.30 -4.48
N ALA A 84 12.85 -47.05 -4.87
CA ALA A 84 12.83 -48.52 -4.89
C ALA A 84 14.27 -49.03 -4.87
N ASP A 85 14.90 -49.05 -3.69
CA ASP A 85 15.94 -50.02 -3.41
C ASP A 85 16.12 -50.24 -1.90
N GLU A 86 16.43 -51.49 -1.58
CA GLU A 86 16.99 -52.02 -0.33
C GLU A 86 16.29 -51.78 1.02
N THR A 87 15.65 -52.83 1.52
CA THR A 87 16.19 -53.66 2.63
C THR A 87 15.03 -54.36 3.33
N SER A 88 14.66 -55.53 2.81
CA SER A 88 13.85 -56.52 3.52
C SER A 88 14.77 -57.61 4.03
N GLU A 89 15.45 -57.36 5.15
CA GLU A 89 16.02 -58.40 6.00
C GLU A 89 16.12 -57.87 7.43
N ARG A 90 15.16 -58.26 8.30
CA ARG A 90 15.42 -59.11 9.48
C ARG A 90 14.25 -59.07 10.46
N LYS A 91 13.72 -60.29 10.66
CA LYS A 91 12.95 -60.83 11.79
C LYS A 91 11.47 -60.50 11.91
#